data_AF-A0A7Y5SPH9-F1
#
_entry.id   AF-A0A7Y5SPH9-F1
#
_cell.length_a   1.000
_cell.length_b   1.000
_cell.length_c   1.000
_cell.angle_alpha   90.00
_cell.angle_beta   90.00
_cell.angle_gamma   90.00
#
_symmetry.space_group_name_H-M   'P 1'
#
loop_
_entity.id
_entity.type
_entity.pdbx_description
1 polymer ?
#
loop_
_entity_poly.entity_id
_entity_poly.type
_entity_poly.pdbx_seq_one_letter_code
_entity_poly.pdbx_strand_id
1 'polypeptide(L)' 'PAEPRGPIPLAGDARPGAFVRTTAGERPPGTCIRWSDVRPTLAGIHGNEALCERIWRSVDVLGNRFVWWIALAF' A
#
# COMPACT_ATOMS: atom_id res chain seq x y z
N PRO A 1 -40.52 2.49 -14.24
CA PRO A 1 -39.88 2.91 -12.97
C PRO A 1 -38.38 3.21 -13.18
N ALA A 2 -37.95 4.43 -12.87
CA ALA A 2 -36.55 4.85 -13.03
C ALA A 2 -35.69 4.29 -11.89
N GLU A 3 -34.61 3.60 -12.23
CA GLU A 3 -33.65 3.08 -11.25
C GLU A 3 -32.98 4.24 -10.47
N PRO A 4 -32.68 4.06 -9.17
CA PRO A 4 -31.98 5.06 -8.39
C PRO A 4 -30.54 5.19 -8.92
N ARG A 5 -30.31 6.22 -9.75
CA ARG A 5 -28.97 6.61 -10.18
C ARG A 5 -28.28 7.36 -9.05
N GLY A 6 -27.01 7.03 -8.81
CA GLY A 6 -26.16 7.80 -7.91
C GLY A 6 -26.01 9.26 -8.36
N PRO A 7 -25.55 10.15 -7.47
CA PRO A 7 -25.38 11.56 -7.80
C PRO A 7 -24.44 11.74 -9.00
N ILE A 8 -24.88 12.51 -9.99
CA ILE A 8 -24.10 12.86 -11.18
C ILE A 8 -23.12 13.96 -10.77
N PRO A 9 -21.79 13.78 -10.98
CA PRO A 9 -20.81 14.82 -10.70
C PRO A 9 -21.10 16.08 -11.54
N LEU A 10 -21.14 17.23 -10.88
CA LEU A 10 -21.29 18.54 -11.50
C LEU A 10 -19.93 19.09 -11.95
N ALA A 11 -19.93 20.06 -12.85
CA ALA A 11 -18.69 20.73 -13.29
C ALA A 11 -17.89 21.35 -12.12
N GLY A 12 -18.56 21.76 -11.04
CA GLY A 12 -17.93 22.28 -9.82
C GLY A 12 -17.25 21.23 -8.93
N ASP A 13 -17.47 19.95 -9.20
CA ASP A 13 -16.85 18.81 -8.49
C ASP A 13 -15.46 18.47 -9.05
N ALA A 14 -15.08 19.04 -10.19
CA ALA A 14 -13.78 18.86 -10.84
C ALA A 14 -12.64 19.62 -10.11
N ARG A 15 -12.50 19.39 -8.80
CA ARG A 15 -11.41 19.94 -7.99
C ARG A 15 -10.20 18.99 -8.06
N PRO A 16 -8.96 19.49 -8.10
CA PRO A 16 -7.78 18.64 -8.05
C PRO A 16 -7.83 17.71 -6.84
N GLY A 17 -7.73 16.40 -7.07
CA GLY A 17 -7.80 15.38 -6.03
C GLY A 17 -9.21 14.97 -5.56
N ALA A 18 -10.30 15.59 -6.04
CA ALA A 18 -11.67 15.26 -5.61
C ALA A 18 -12.07 13.79 -5.87
N PHE A 19 -11.52 13.20 -6.92
CA PHE A 19 -11.78 11.81 -7.33
C PHE A 19 -10.55 10.91 -7.20
N VAL A 20 -9.44 11.45 -6.72
CA VAL A 20 -8.25 10.65 -6.42
C VAL A 20 -8.41 10.17 -5.00
N ARG A 21 -8.50 8.86 -4.79
CA ARG A 21 -8.40 8.29 -3.44
C ARG A 21 -7.09 8.78 -2.82
N THR A 22 -7.18 9.59 -1.76
CA THR A 22 -6.00 9.98 -0.99
C THR A 22 -5.58 8.77 -0.17
N THR A 23 -4.41 8.22 -0.49
CA THR A 23 -3.91 6.96 0.05
C THR A 23 -3.20 7.16 1.38
N ALA A 24 -3.62 8.13 2.18
CA ALA A 24 -2.98 8.44 3.47
C ALA A 24 -3.05 7.22 4.38
N GLY A 25 -1.91 6.53 4.53
CA GLY A 25 -1.81 5.29 5.30
C GLY A 25 -1.96 3.99 4.48
N GLU A 26 -2.28 4.06 3.19
CA GLU A 26 -2.35 2.89 2.32
C GLU A 26 -0.95 2.33 2.05
N ARG A 27 -0.82 1.00 2.05
CA ARG A 27 0.46 0.34 1.78
C ARG A 27 0.84 0.57 0.32
N PRO A 28 2.11 0.90 0.01
CA PRO A 28 2.56 0.96 -1.36
C PRO A 28 2.23 -0.34 -2.09
N PRO A 29 1.85 -0.29 -3.38
CA PRO A 29 1.62 -1.49 -4.15
C PRO A 29 2.90 -2.33 -4.18
N GLY A 30 2.77 -3.64 -3.96
CA GLY A 30 3.90 -4.55 -3.90
C GLY A 30 4.53 -4.71 -2.51
N THR A 31 3.97 -4.07 -1.47
CA THR A 31 4.42 -4.19 -0.08
C THR A 31 3.45 -5.05 0.73
N CYS A 32 3.96 -6.07 1.43
CA CYS A 32 3.17 -6.84 2.38
C CYS A 32 3.07 -6.11 3.73
N ILE A 33 4.22 -5.75 4.30
CA ILE A 33 4.36 -5.10 5.61
C ILE A 33 5.37 -3.94 5.51
N ARG A 34 4.94 -2.73 5.91
CA ARG A 34 5.83 -1.55 5.84
C ARG A 34 6.90 -1.64 6.93
N TRP A 35 8.06 -1.05 6.64
CA TRP A 35 9.13 -0.90 7.63
C TRP A 35 8.64 -0.22 8.91
N SER A 36 7.82 0.83 8.81
CA SER A 36 7.22 1.52 9.96
C SER A 36 6.38 0.61 10.86
N ASP A 37 5.77 -0.42 10.29
CA ASP A 37 4.89 -1.34 11.01
C ASP A 37 5.72 -2.43 11.74
N VAL A 38 6.84 -2.86 11.16
CA VAL A 38 7.73 -3.90 11.74
C VAL A 38 8.82 -3.33 12.63
N ARG A 39 9.30 -2.11 12.38
CA ARG A 39 10.35 -1.47 13.16
C ARG A 39 10.10 -1.50 14.68
N PRO A 40 8.90 -1.21 15.21
CA PRO A 40 8.64 -1.28 16.64
C PRO A 40 8.61 -2.70 17.21
N THR A 41 8.47 -3.75 16.38
CA THR A 41 8.51 -5.15 16.83
C THR A 41 9.94 -5.68 16.93
N LEU A 42 10.90 -5.02 16.28
CA LEU A 42 12.31 -5.37 16.34
C LEU A 42 12.93 -4.80 17.62
N ALA A 43 13.86 -5.55 18.24
CA ALA A 43 14.72 -5.03 19.29
C ALA A 43 15.53 -3.81 18.77
N GLY A 44 16.20 -3.08 19.68
CA GLY A 44 17.09 -1.98 19.30
C GLY A 44 18.05 -2.39 18.18
N ILE A 45 18.02 -1.68 17.05
CA ILE A 45 18.93 -1.94 15.94
C ILE A 45 20.28 -1.33 16.30
N HIS A 46 21.24 -2.18 16.64
CA HIS A 46 22.62 -1.77 16.84
C HIS A 46 23.34 -1.75 15.50
N GLY A 47 23.35 -0.59 14.81
CA GLY A 47 24.01 -0.43 13.51
C GLY A 47 23.28 0.50 12.55
N ASN A 48 23.47 0.28 11.25
CA ASN A 48 22.89 1.13 10.21
C ASN A 48 21.42 0.72 9.95
N GLU A 49 20.49 1.48 10.52
CA GLU A 49 19.05 1.28 10.35
C GLU A 49 18.59 1.41 8.88
N ALA A 50 19.20 2.31 8.11
CA ALA A 50 18.85 2.50 6.70
C ALA A 50 19.17 1.25 5.86
N LEU A 51 20.23 0.51 6.21
CA LEU A 51 20.55 -0.77 5.58
C LEU A 51 19.51 -1.83 5.94
N CYS A 52 19.11 -1.91 7.20
CA CYS A 52 18.07 -2.85 7.65
C CYS A 52 16.74 -2.59 6.93
N GLU A 53 16.32 -1.33 6.84
CA GLU A 53 15.13 -0.94 6.09
C GLU A 53 15.22 -1.33 4.62
N ARG A 54 16.38 -1.11 3.98
CA ARG A 54 16.58 -1.46 2.57
C ARG A 54 16.49 -2.98 2.35
N ILE A 55 17.11 -3.77 3.21
CA ILE A 55 17.06 -5.23 3.15
C ILE A 55 15.62 -5.71 3.40
N TRP A 56 14.94 -5.15 4.39
CA TRP A 56 13.53 -5.45 4.67
C TRP A 56 12.66 -5.24 3.45
N ARG A 57 12.74 -4.06 2.82
CA ARG A 57 11.98 -3.74 1.61
C ARG A 57 12.25 -4.73 0.48
N SER A 58 13.50 -5.15 0.28
CA SER A 58 13.85 -6.16 -0.75
C SER A 58 13.21 -7.52 -0.49
N VAL A 59 13.20 -7.97 0.77
CA VAL A 59 12.60 -9.26 1.18
C VAL A 59 11.08 -9.19 1.09
N ASP A 60 10.48 -8.09 1.53
CA ASP A 60 9.03 -7.87 1.52
C ASP A 60 8.45 -7.91 0.09
N VAL A 61 9.13 -7.25 -0.86
CA VAL A 61 8.75 -7.30 -2.28
C VAL A 61 8.80 -8.72 -2.85
N LEU A 62 9.82 -9.50 -2.47
CA LEU A 62 9.93 -10.91 -2.86
C LEU A 62 8.78 -11.73 -2.27
N GLY A 63 8.45 -11.51 -1.00
CA GLY A 63 7.31 -12.13 -0.33
C GLY A 63 5.99 -11.82 -1.02
N ASN A 64 5.72 -10.55 -1.35
CA ASN A 64 4.53 -10.15 -2.08
C ASN A 64 4.42 -10.88 -3.43
N ARG A 65 5.53 -10.98 -4.18
CA ARG A 65 5.56 -11.70 -5.46
C ARG A 65 5.22 -13.18 -5.28
N PHE A 66 5.76 -13.82 -4.24
CA PHE A 66 5.52 -15.23 -3.96
C PHE A 66 4.06 -15.52 -3.62
N VAL A 67 3.40 -14.66 -2.84
CA VAL A 67 1.96 -14.77 -2.55
C VAL A 67 1.13 -14.78 -3.83
N TRP A 68 1.41 -13.85 -4.75
CA TRP A 68 0.73 -13.81 -6.05
C TRP A 68 1.04 -15.03 -6.91
N TRP A 69 2.27 -15.54 -6.85
CA TRP A 69 2.64 -16.73 -7.61
C TRP A 69 1.84 -17.96 -7.14
N ILE A 70 1.69 -18.15 -5.83
CA ILE A 70 0.84 -19.20 -5.26
C ILE A 70 -0.61 -19.01 -5.71
N ALA A 71 -1.14 -17.79 -5.62
CA ALA A 71 -2.52 -17.49 -5.97
C ALA A 71 -2.86 -17.77 -7.45
N LEU A 72 -1.87 -17.73 -8.35
CA LEU A 72 -2.04 -17.98 -9.78
C LEU A 72 -1.71 -19.41 -10.21
N ALA A 73 -1.07 -20.20 -9.34
CA ALA A 73 -0.62 -21.55 -9.67
C ALA A 73 -1.72 -22.63 -9.54
N PHE A 74 -2.93 -22.25 -9.11
CA PHE A 74 -4.11 -23.11 -8.92
C PHE A 74 -5.35 -22.47 -9.55
#